data_AF-A0A537NSE5-F1
#
_entry.id   AF-A0A537NSE5-F1
#
_cell.length_a   1.000
_cell.length_b   1.000
_cell.length_c   1.000
_cell.angle_alpha   90.00
_cell.angle_beta   90.00
_cell.angle_gamma   90.00
#
_symmetry.space_group_name_H-M   'P 1'
#
loop_
_entity.id
_entity.type
_entity.pdbx_description
1 polymer ?
#
loop_
_entity_poly.entity_id
_entity_poly.type
_entity_poly.pdbx_seq_one_letter_code
_entity_poly.pdbx_strand_id
1 'polypeptide(L)' 'MTGTKMVHVPYRGNYMPDLLAGQVQVVFAPIAQALPLIRDGKLRALGVTTAQRAAALPDIPCHRRVSEGL' A
#
# COMPACT_ATOMS: atom_id res chain seq x y z
N MET A 1 18.12 -3.57 -7.15
CA MET A 1 17.17 -2.51 -7.59
C MET A 1 16.20 -3.11 -8.59
N THR A 2 14.88 -3.00 -8.38
CA THR A 2 13.85 -3.72 -9.16
C THR A 2 13.50 -3.12 -10.52
N GLY A 3 14.09 -1.97 -10.91
CA GLY A 3 13.80 -1.31 -12.19
C GLY A 3 12.36 -0.78 -12.35
N THR A 4 11.57 -0.75 -11.27
CA THR A 4 10.15 -0.40 -11.30
C THR A 4 9.96 1.08 -11.61
N LYS A 5 9.09 1.39 -12.59
CA LYS A 5 8.65 2.76 -12.92
C LYS A 5 7.22 2.96 -12.45
N MET A 6 6.99 3.98 -11.63
CA MET A 6 5.66 4.38 -11.17
C MET A 6 5.48 5.86 -11.46
N VAL A 7 4.28 6.24 -11.93
CA VAL A 7 3.92 7.64 -12.15
C VAL A 7 3.19 8.13 -10.91
N HIS A 8 3.71 9.20 -10.29
CA HIS A 8 3.02 9.85 -9.19
C HIS A 8 1.84 10.68 -9.71
N VAL A 9 0.64 10.37 -9.26
CA VAL A 9 -0.58 11.12 -9.55
C VAL A 9 -0.95 11.94 -8.30
N PRO A 10 -0.80 13.28 -8.32
CA PRO A 10 -1.09 14.09 -7.14
C PRO A 10 -2.59 14.28 -6.95
N TYR A 11 -3.06 14.08 -5.72
CA TYR A 11 -4.46 14.34 -5.33
C TYR A 11 -4.53 15.52 -4.35
N ARG A 12 -5.54 16.38 -4.53
CA ARG A 12 -5.87 17.46 -3.58
C ARG A 12 -6.73 16.98 -2.41
N GLY A 13 -7.33 15.80 -2.51
CA GLY A 13 -8.31 15.28 -1.56
C GLY A 13 -8.41 13.77 -1.60
N ASN A 14 -9.62 13.25 -1.43
CA ASN A 14 -9.85 11.81 -1.32
C ASN A 14 -9.56 11.09 -2.65
N TYR A 15 -8.51 10.28 -2.67
CA TYR A 15 -8.10 9.42 -3.80
C TYR A 15 -8.81 8.06 -3.81
N MET A 16 -9.56 7.73 -2.76
CA MET A 16 -10.11 6.38 -2.57
C MET A 16 -11.09 5.92 -3.66
N PRO A 17 -11.99 6.78 -4.19
CA PRO A 17 -12.89 6.38 -5.28
C PRO A 17 -12.12 5.93 -6.53
N ASP A 18 -11.07 6.66 -6.89
CA ASP A 18 -10.24 6.36 -8.07
C ASP A 18 -9.43 5.07 -7.89
N LEU A 19 -8.99 4.78 -6.67
CA LEU A 19 -8.34 3.50 -6.35
C LEU A 19 -9.32 2.33 -6.46
N LEU A 20 -10.52 2.47 -5.92
CA LEU A 20 -11.55 1.41 -5.98
C LEU A 20 -12.10 1.21 -7.41
N ALA A 21 -12.13 2.27 -8.22
CA ALA A 21 -12.50 2.21 -9.63
C ALA A 21 -11.34 1.75 -10.55
N GLY A 22 -10.13 1.56 -10.01
CA GLY A 22 -8.95 1.13 -10.76
C GLY A 22 -8.30 2.19 -11.65
N GLN A 23 -8.68 3.47 -11.51
CA GLN A 23 -8.03 4.59 -12.20
C GLN A 23 -6.59 4.79 -11.74
N VAL A 24 -6.33 4.57 -10.45
CA VAL A 24 -4.97 4.44 -9.89
C VAL A 24 -4.78 3.04 -9.32
N GLN A 25 -3.59 2.46 -9.53
CA GLN A 25 -3.34 1.05 -9.25
C GLN A 25 -2.79 0.81 -7.84
N VAL A 26 -2.08 1.79 -7.29
CA VAL A 26 -1.39 1.70 -6.00
C VAL A 26 -1.42 3.06 -5.33
N VAL A 27 -1.68 3.07 -4.02
CA VAL A 27 -1.57 4.26 -3.18
C VAL A 27 -0.81 3.94 -1.90
N PHE A 28 0.02 4.89 -1.46
CA PHE A 28 0.55 4.91 -0.11
C PHE A 28 -0.49 5.54 0.83
N ALA A 29 -1.26 4.69 1.49
CA ALA A 29 -2.35 5.11 2.38
C ALA A 29 -1.96 4.99 3.86
N PRO A 30 -2.47 5.86 4.74
CA PRO A 30 -2.43 5.63 6.18
C PRO A 30 -3.13 4.30 6.53
N ILE A 31 -2.51 3.49 7.41
CA ILE A 31 -3.03 2.17 7.79
C ILE A 31 -4.46 2.27 8.34
N ALA A 32 -4.75 3.29 9.17
CA ALA A 32 -6.09 3.49 9.75
C ALA A 32 -7.18 3.66 8.69
N GLN A 33 -6.84 4.28 7.54
CA GLN A 33 -7.78 4.48 6.44
C GLN A 33 -7.96 3.21 5.60
N ALA A 34 -6.88 2.47 5.36
CA ALA A 34 -6.89 1.29 4.50
C ALA A 34 -7.38 0.01 5.21
N LEU A 35 -7.18 -0.12 6.53
CA LEU A 35 -7.41 -1.35 7.27
C LEU A 35 -8.85 -1.91 7.15
N PRO A 36 -9.92 -1.10 7.23
CA PRO A 36 -11.28 -1.61 7.03
C PRO A 36 -11.49 -2.18 5.63
N LEU A 37 -10.96 -1.51 4.60
CA LEU A 37 -11.09 -1.91 3.19
C LEU A 37 -10.25 -3.14 2.86
N ILE A 38 -9.10 -3.32 3.53
CA ILE A 38 -8.28 -4.53 3.42
C ILE A 38 -9.01 -5.73 4.04
N ARG A 39 -9.61 -5.55 5.22
CA ARG A 39 -10.38 -6.61 5.91
C ARG A 39 -11.63 -7.02 5.13
N ASP A 40 -12.27 -6.07 4.47
CA ASP A 40 -13.44 -6.29 3.60
C ASP A 40 -13.06 -6.84 2.22
N GLY A 41 -11.76 -7.12 1.97
CA GLY A 41 -11.27 -7.68 0.71
C GLY A 41 -11.30 -6.72 -0.49
N LYS A 42 -11.71 -5.46 -0.29
CA LYS A 42 -11.79 -4.43 -1.34
C LYS A 42 -10.42 -3.92 -1.76
N LEU A 43 -9.43 -3.98 -0.87
CA LEU A 43 -8.05 -3.59 -1.14
C LEU A 43 -7.08 -4.71 -0.76
N ARG A 44 -5.97 -4.80 -1.50
CA ARG A 44 -4.85 -5.69 -1.18
C ARG A 44 -3.66 -4.89 -0.67
N ALA A 45 -3.25 -5.13 0.57
CA ALA A 45 -2.02 -4.55 1.11
C ALA A 45 -0.78 -5.20 0.48
N LEU A 46 0.10 -4.40 -0.13
CA LEU A 46 1.33 -4.88 -0.77
C LEU A 46 2.54 -4.81 0.16
N GLY A 47 2.54 -3.87 1.10
CA GLY A 47 3.64 -3.66 2.01
C GLY A 47 3.35 -2.54 3.01
N VAL A 48 4.17 -2.46 4.06
CA VAL A 48 4.19 -1.30 4.96
C VAL A 48 5.48 -0.50 4.77
N THR A 49 5.36 0.83 4.83
CA THR A 49 6.50 1.76 4.68
C THR A 49 7.33 1.90 5.96
N THR A 50 6.84 1.40 7.09
CA THR A 50 7.57 1.35 8.37
C THR A 50 8.70 0.32 8.34
N ALA A 51 9.73 0.53 9.18
CA ALA A 51 10.89 -0.38 9.28
C ALA A 51 10.52 -1.77 9.82
N GLN A 52 9.48 -1.81 10.65
CA GLN A 52 8.91 -3.03 11.21
C GLN A 52 7.50 -3.25 10.66
N ARG A 53 7.03 -4.49 10.76
CA ARG A 53 5.65 -4.85 10.43
C ARG A 53 4.68 -4.08 11.31
N ALA A 54 3.55 -3.66 10.74
CA ALA A 54 2.49 -3.06 11.54
C ALA A 54 1.78 -4.16 12.33
N ALA A 55 1.56 -3.96 13.63
CA ALA A 55 0.85 -4.93 14.47
C ALA A 55 -0.56 -5.27 13.93
N ALA A 56 -1.21 -4.31 13.26
CA ALA A 56 -2.50 -4.51 12.63
C ALA A 56 -2.46 -5.31 11.31
N LEU A 57 -1.28 -5.49 10.72
CA LEU A 57 -1.03 -6.18 9.44
C LEU A 57 0.24 -7.04 9.54
N PRO A 58 0.28 -8.03 10.45
CA PRO A 58 1.50 -8.79 10.75
C PRO A 58 2.00 -9.60 9.55
N ASP A 59 1.11 -10.03 8.66
CA ASP A 59 1.48 -10.84 7.50
C ASP A 59 2.07 -10.01 6.35
N ILE A 60 1.80 -8.70 6.33
CA ILE A 60 2.21 -7.81 5.24
C ILE A 60 3.69 -7.42 5.38
N PRO A 61 4.53 -7.63 4.34
CA PRO A 61 5.96 -7.38 4.43
C PRO A 61 6.27 -5.89 4.66
N CYS A 62 7.30 -5.61 5.45
CA CYS A 62 7.92 -4.28 5.50
C CYS A 62 9.08 -4.20 4.50
N HIS A 63 9.42 -2.99 4.08
CA HIS A 63 10.50 -2.73 3.12
C HIS A 63 11.83 -3.43 3.49
N ARG A 64 12.14 -3.56 4.78
CA ARG A 64 13.35 -4.22 5.27
C ARG A 64 13.48 -5.66 4.79
N ARG A 65 12.37 -6.37 4.58
CA ARG A 65 12.38 -7.77 4.12
C ARG A 65 12.54 -7.91 2.61
N VAL A 66 12.19 -6.87 1.84
CA VAL A 66 12.26 -6.93 0.36
C VAL A 66 13.71 -6.83 -0.14
N SER A 67 14.63 -6.27 0.67
CA SER A 67 16.05 -6.14 0.34
C SER A 67 16.93 -7.34 0.72
N GLU A 68 16.40 -8.37 1.40
CA GLU A 68 17.17 -9.53 1.88
C GLU A 68 17.06 -10.77 0.97
N GLY A 69 16.43 -10.65 -0.20
CA GLY A 69 16.15 -11.77 -1.11
C GLY A 69 16.67 -11.61 -2.54
N LEU A 70 17.68 -10.76 -2.77
CA LEU A 70 18.37 -10.59 -4.06
C LEU A 70 19.88 -10.63 -3.89
#